data_AF-A0A3D5NYS2-F1
#
_entry.id   AF-A0A3D5NYS2-F1
#
_cell.length_a   1.000
_cell.length_b   1.000
_cell.length_c   1.000
_cell.angle_alpha   90.00
_cell.angle_beta   90.00
_cell.angle_gamma   90.00
#
_symmetry.space_group_name_H-M   'P 1'
#
loop_
_entity.id
_entity.type
_entity.pdbx_description
1 polymer ?
#
loop_
_entity_poly.entity_id
_entity_poly.type
_entity_poly.pdbx_seq_one_letter_code
_entity_poly.pdbx_strand_id
1 'polypeptide(L)'
;FHDPIAQYDYDNDVQGFFNVDVHGIEYYLGGDTGLRHSWVDTDVQNGVTYYYAVVSYDRGWEEKNILPSECTKVIVKNNAGEITVDKNTVFVTPNAPAAGYVSPEIAGGLHRIQGFGTGDININIIDPALVTDGEYRISFDDTTRQDTLSYTLSQIESNPPDTMIIFSHSEALMNEDVNPLFAGMRIQVSNDTIAPDPENTGWAQGVSNMLIYAERDSYWDGFLGRIEGFPTSYVVQYGVVDSSTLKNSFKHLSNFRVIDKVSGKKVRTYLWEPSEGRDSLLSAGDYLRLQLKVGGLWRDTWRVYFVAPEE
;
A
#
# COMPACT_ATOMS: atom_id res chain seq x y z
N PHE A 1 -28.02 26.63 -3.03
CA PHE A 1 -27.58 25.24 -3.23
C PHE A 1 -28.00 24.40 -2.03
N HIS A 2 -27.99 23.07 -2.15
CA HIS A 2 -28.20 22.20 -0.98
C HIS A 2 -26.92 22.17 -0.15
N ASP A 3 -27.06 22.07 1.17
CA ASP A 3 -25.92 21.91 2.08
C ASP A 3 -25.65 20.41 2.29
N PRO A 4 -24.51 19.87 1.81
CA PRO A 4 -24.21 18.46 1.95
C PRO A 4 -23.77 18.13 3.38
N ILE A 5 -24.29 17.03 3.95
CA ILE A 5 -23.83 16.52 5.25
C ILE A 5 -22.37 16.02 5.22
N ALA A 6 -21.90 15.63 4.02
CA ALA A 6 -20.52 15.26 3.75
C ALA A 6 -20.16 15.69 2.33
N GLN A 7 -19.01 16.36 2.17
CA GLN A 7 -18.46 16.78 0.89
C GLN A 7 -16.99 16.38 0.83
N TYR A 8 -16.60 15.83 -0.33
CA TYR A 8 -15.23 15.49 -0.65
C TYR A 8 -14.92 16.04 -2.03
N ASP A 9 -13.68 16.49 -2.20
CA ASP A 9 -13.21 17.21 -3.37
C ASP A 9 -11.81 16.74 -3.76
N TYR A 10 -11.37 17.08 -4.97
CA TYR A 10 -10.01 16.73 -5.38
C TYR A 10 -9.00 17.54 -4.56
N ASP A 11 -7.92 16.90 -4.12
CA ASP A 11 -6.73 17.57 -3.59
C ASP A 11 -5.95 18.15 -4.78
N ASN A 12 -6.28 19.38 -5.16
CA ASN A 12 -5.78 20.06 -6.35
C ASN A 12 -5.70 21.60 -6.22
N ASP A 13 -5.56 22.11 -5.00
CA ASP A 13 -5.48 23.55 -4.67
C ASP A 13 -6.76 24.35 -4.99
N VAL A 14 -7.90 23.70 -5.29
CA VAL A 14 -9.19 24.36 -5.53
C VAL A 14 -10.09 24.20 -4.32
N GLN A 15 -10.36 25.30 -3.62
CA GLN A 15 -11.15 25.30 -2.39
C GLN A 15 -11.97 26.57 -2.21
N GLY A 16 -12.91 26.53 -1.26
CA GLY A 16 -13.70 27.70 -0.89
C GLY A 16 -14.93 27.87 -1.77
N PHE A 17 -15.44 29.10 -1.79
CA PHE A 17 -16.60 29.45 -2.61
C PHE A 17 -16.17 29.79 -4.04
N PHE A 18 -17.00 29.40 -5.01
CA PHE A 18 -16.89 29.88 -6.37
C PHE A 18 -17.19 31.38 -6.41
N ASN A 19 -16.28 32.17 -7.00
CA ASN A 19 -16.28 33.64 -6.93
C ASN A 19 -17.44 34.36 -7.66
N VAL A 20 -18.33 33.63 -8.34
CA VAL A 20 -19.50 34.20 -9.01
C VAL A 20 -20.75 33.75 -8.30
N ASP A 21 -21.52 34.71 -7.78
CA ASP A 21 -22.80 34.43 -7.14
C ASP A 21 -23.95 34.31 -8.15
N VAL A 22 -24.98 33.58 -7.74
CA VAL A 22 -26.30 33.60 -8.39
C VAL A 22 -27.33 34.09 -7.38
N HIS A 23 -27.76 35.34 -7.53
CA HIS A 23 -28.68 36.00 -6.61
C HIS A 23 -28.17 36.01 -5.16
N GLY A 24 -26.86 36.24 -4.97
CA GLY A 24 -26.22 36.27 -3.65
C GLY A 24 -25.98 34.89 -3.03
N ILE A 25 -26.12 33.81 -3.79
CA ILE A 25 -25.79 32.46 -3.37
C ILE A 25 -24.55 31.99 -4.12
N GLU A 26 -23.49 31.68 -3.38
CA GLU A 26 -22.26 31.10 -3.90
C GLU A 26 -22.26 29.57 -3.77
N TYR A 27 -21.52 28.89 -4.63
CA TYR A 27 -21.34 27.44 -4.58
C TYR A 27 -20.05 27.10 -3.85
N TYR A 28 -20.09 26.25 -2.82
CA TYR A 28 -18.89 25.82 -2.10
C TYR A 28 -18.23 24.63 -2.82
N LEU A 29 -17.00 24.84 -3.31
CA LEU A 29 -16.24 23.87 -4.09
C LEU A 29 -15.57 22.79 -3.25
N GLY A 30 -15.54 22.94 -1.93
CA GLY A 30 -14.86 22.01 -1.03
C GLY A 30 -13.70 22.65 -0.28
N GLY A 31 -12.92 21.81 0.39
CA GLY A 31 -11.87 22.20 1.32
C GLY A 31 -10.50 21.62 0.99
N ASP A 32 -10.29 21.17 -0.24
CA ASP A 32 -9.07 20.54 -0.76
C ASP A 32 -8.71 19.26 0.03
N THR A 33 -9.71 18.41 0.30
CA THR A 33 -9.57 17.32 1.29
C THR A 33 -9.25 15.95 0.71
N GLY A 34 -9.29 15.82 -0.62
CA GLY A 34 -9.17 14.55 -1.31
C GLY A 34 -10.48 13.76 -1.36
N LEU A 35 -10.63 12.92 -2.39
CA LEU A 35 -11.82 12.11 -2.57
C LEU A 35 -11.93 11.00 -1.52
N ARG A 36 -13.15 10.79 -1.03
CA ARG A 36 -13.53 9.58 -0.28
C ARG A 36 -14.68 8.88 -0.98
N HIS A 37 -14.62 7.55 -1.04
CA HIS A 37 -15.67 6.74 -1.67
C HIS A 37 -16.50 5.94 -0.67
N SER A 38 -16.51 6.36 0.60
CA SER A 38 -17.45 5.90 1.62
C SER A 38 -17.62 6.96 2.71
N TRP A 39 -18.82 7.01 3.30
CA TRP A 39 -19.16 7.82 4.46
C TRP A 39 -20.30 7.14 5.21
N VAL A 40 -20.29 7.26 6.53
CA VAL A 40 -21.29 6.64 7.41
C VAL A 40 -22.01 7.74 8.16
N ASP A 41 -23.32 7.79 7.99
CA ASP A 41 -24.19 8.59 8.84
C ASP A 41 -24.37 7.89 10.20
N THR A 42 -24.01 8.56 11.28
CA THR A 42 -24.03 7.99 12.64
C THR A 42 -25.04 8.66 13.57
N ASP A 43 -25.71 9.73 13.12
CA ASP A 43 -26.67 10.48 13.94
C ASP A 43 -28.14 10.11 13.65
N VAL A 44 -28.34 9.05 12.86
CA VAL A 44 -29.66 8.50 12.51
C VAL A 44 -30.37 7.83 13.67
N GLN A 45 -31.70 7.85 13.62
CA GLN A 45 -32.58 7.22 14.60
C GLN A 45 -33.24 5.97 14.02
N ASN A 46 -33.18 4.87 14.76
CA ASN A 46 -33.81 3.62 14.37
C ASN A 46 -35.32 3.80 14.14
N GLY A 47 -35.82 3.25 13.04
CA GLY A 47 -37.23 3.33 12.63
C GLY A 47 -37.62 4.60 11.88
N VAL A 48 -36.72 5.58 11.73
CA VAL A 48 -36.96 6.78 10.90
C VAL A 48 -36.44 6.55 9.49
N THR A 49 -37.24 6.83 8.46
CA THR A 49 -36.78 6.72 7.07
C THR A 49 -36.00 7.96 6.65
N TYR A 50 -34.74 7.78 6.28
CA TYR A 50 -33.84 8.80 5.75
C TYR A 50 -33.69 8.65 4.24
N TYR A 51 -33.39 9.76 3.57
CA TYR A 51 -33.23 9.84 2.13
C TYR A 51 -31.85 10.43 1.85
N TYR A 52 -31.03 9.70 1.09
CA TYR A 52 -29.66 10.08 0.79
C TYR A 52 -29.48 10.25 -0.72
N ALA A 53 -28.61 11.19 -1.08
CA ALA A 53 -28.16 11.42 -2.44
C ALA A 53 -26.65 11.59 -2.45
N VAL A 54 -25.96 10.91 -3.37
CA VAL A 54 -24.53 11.11 -3.63
C VAL A 54 -24.41 11.82 -4.97
N VAL A 55 -23.79 12.98 -5.01
CA VAL A 55 -23.78 13.83 -6.20
C VAL A 55 -22.35 14.25 -6.53
N SER A 56 -21.94 14.01 -7.77
CA SER A 56 -20.74 14.62 -8.32
C SER A 56 -21.03 16.03 -8.80
N TYR A 57 -20.04 16.90 -8.67
CA TYR A 57 -20.07 18.27 -9.17
C TYR A 57 -18.79 18.60 -9.93
N ASP A 58 -18.86 19.60 -10.80
CA ASP A 58 -17.69 20.20 -11.43
C ASP A 58 -17.30 21.53 -10.76
N ARG A 59 -16.13 22.05 -11.11
CA ARG A 59 -15.61 23.32 -10.56
C ARG A 59 -16.10 24.57 -11.29
N GLY A 60 -16.94 24.42 -12.31
CA GLY A 60 -17.28 25.50 -13.23
C GLY A 60 -16.06 26.08 -13.99
N TRP A 61 -16.22 27.31 -14.48
CA TRP A 61 -15.19 28.12 -15.12
C TRP A 61 -15.47 29.61 -14.89
N GLU A 62 -14.81 30.18 -13.88
CA GLU A 62 -14.99 31.57 -13.44
C GLU A 62 -14.78 32.59 -14.56
N GLU A 63 -13.65 32.52 -15.27
CA GLU A 63 -13.30 33.45 -16.35
C GLU A 63 -14.33 33.51 -17.48
N LYS A 64 -15.11 32.44 -17.66
CA LYS A 64 -16.16 32.33 -18.67
C LYS A 64 -17.57 32.47 -18.09
N ASN A 65 -17.69 32.79 -16.80
CA ASN A 65 -18.95 32.82 -16.06
C ASN A 65 -19.77 31.53 -16.24
N ILE A 66 -19.09 30.38 -16.27
CA ILE A 66 -19.75 29.07 -16.27
C ILE A 66 -19.79 28.60 -14.82
N LEU A 67 -20.99 28.49 -14.27
CA LEU A 67 -21.19 28.08 -12.89
C LEU A 67 -20.88 26.59 -12.69
N PRO A 68 -20.47 26.18 -11.49
CA PRO A 68 -20.44 24.78 -11.08
C PRO A 68 -21.77 24.09 -11.36
N SER A 69 -21.71 22.84 -11.83
CA SER A 69 -22.88 22.01 -12.06
C SER A 69 -22.82 20.71 -11.26
N GLU A 70 -23.99 20.23 -10.84
CA GLU A 70 -24.19 18.99 -10.08
C GLU A 70 -24.99 17.97 -10.90
N CYS A 71 -24.75 16.68 -10.68
CA CYS A 71 -25.65 15.65 -11.18
C CYS A 71 -27.05 15.71 -10.52
N THR A 72 -28.04 15.11 -11.19
CA THR A 72 -29.41 15.02 -10.65
C THR A 72 -29.43 14.19 -9.36
N LYS A 73 -30.41 14.46 -8.50
CA LYS A 73 -30.62 13.79 -7.20
C LYS A 73 -32.11 13.79 -6.85
N VAL A 74 -32.92 13.33 -7.79
CA VAL A 74 -34.38 13.41 -7.68
C VAL A 74 -34.91 12.25 -6.83
N ILE A 75 -35.71 12.60 -5.82
CA ILE A 75 -36.49 11.66 -5.00
C ILE A 75 -37.92 12.17 -5.01
N VAL A 76 -38.84 11.35 -5.51
CA VAL A 76 -40.27 11.72 -5.64
C VAL A 76 -41.11 10.73 -4.86
N LYS A 77 -41.99 11.24 -4.02
CA LYS A 77 -43.05 10.45 -3.38
C LYS A 77 -44.38 10.80 -4.02
N ASN A 78 -45.08 9.82 -4.59
CA ASN A 78 -46.38 10.04 -5.19
C ASN A 78 -47.50 10.09 -4.12
N ASN A 79 -48.72 10.43 -4.53
CA ASN A 79 -49.88 10.53 -3.63
C ASN A 79 -50.27 9.18 -2.99
N ALA A 80 -49.89 8.05 -3.59
CA ALA A 80 -50.08 6.71 -3.03
C ALA A 80 -48.99 6.32 -2.02
N GLY A 81 -47.97 7.17 -1.85
CA GLY A 81 -46.85 6.96 -0.93
C GLY A 81 -45.70 6.15 -1.50
N GLU A 82 -45.76 5.75 -2.77
CA GLU A 82 -44.66 5.09 -3.48
C GLU A 82 -43.55 6.09 -3.79
N ILE A 83 -42.31 5.66 -3.61
CA ILE A 83 -41.11 6.48 -3.76
C ILE A 83 -40.36 6.03 -5.02
N THR A 84 -40.08 6.99 -5.91
CA THR A 84 -39.17 6.82 -7.05
C THR A 84 -37.87 7.55 -6.77
N VAL A 85 -36.74 6.88 -7.01
CA VAL A 85 -35.39 7.38 -6.77
C VAL A 85 -34.58 7.43 -8.06
N ASP A 86 -33.69 8.40 -8.17
CA ASP A 86 -32.60 8.43 -9.16
C ASP A 86 -31.52 7.37 -8.82
N LYS A 87 -30.67 7.05 -9.80
CA LYS A 87 -29.60 6.03 -9.67
C LYS A 87 -28.65 6.27 -8.51
N ASN A 88 -28.39 7.53 -8.17
CA ASN A 88 -27.46 7.98 -7.14
C ASN A 88 -28.18 8.43 -5.85
N THR A 89 -29.44 8.01 -5.68
CA THR A 89 -30.24 8.31 -4.50
C THR A 89 -30.84 7.04 -3.93
N VAL A 90 -31.04 7.03 -2.61
CA VAL A 90 -31.60 5.88 -1.89
C VAL A 90 -32.39 6.39 -0.69
N PHE A 91 -33.31 5.57 -0.18
CA PHE A 91 -33.90 5.79 1.12
C PHE A 91 -33.76 4.53 1.97
N VAL A 92 -33.50 4.71 3.25
CA VAL A 92 -33.22 3.63 4.19
C VAL A 92 -33.84 3.95 5.54
N THR A 93 -34.36 2.91 6.20
CA THR A 93 -34.83 2.98 7.58
C THR A 93 -33.86 2.14 8.43
N PRO A 94 -32.95 2.76 9.20
CA PRO A 94 -32.02 2.02 10.03
C PRO A 94 -32.78 1.32 11.15
N ASN A 95 -32.22 0.20 11.60
CA ASN A 95 -32.77 -0.61 12.69
C ASN A 95 -31.66 -0.96 13.67
N ALA A 96 -32.05 -1.24 14.91
CA ALA A 96 -31.11 -1.79 15.88
C ALA A 96 -30.59 -3.15 15.38
N PRO A 97 -29.29 -3.46 15.60
CA PRO A 97 -28.78 -4.81 15.37
C PRO A 97 -29.63 -5.86 16.08
N ALA A 98 -29.82 -7.01 15.44
CA ALA A 98 -30.56 -8.12 16.04
C ALA A 98 -29.88 -8.57 17.35
N ALA A 99 -30.67 -9.09 18.30
CA ALA A 99 -30.12 -9.62 19.55
C ALA A 99 -29.14 -10.76 19.25
N GLY A 100 -27.91 -10.65 19.78
CA GLY A 100 -26.84 -11.62 19.51
C GLY A 100 -26.10 -11.42 18.19
N TYR A 101 -26.36 -10.33 17.46
CA TYR A 101 -25.56 -9.96 16.30
C TYR A 101 -24.09 -9.79 16.68
N VAL A 102 -23.23 -10.43 15.91
CA VAL A 102 -21.78 -10.28 15.97
C VAL A 102 -21.36 -9.67 14.64
N SER A 103 -20.64 -8.56 14.70
CA SER A 103 -20.12 -7.93 13.49
C SER A 103 -19.19 -8.90 12.75
N PRO A 104 -19.22 -8.91 11.41
CA PRO A 104 -18.29 -9.70 10.64
C PRO A 104 -16.85 -9.31 10.97
N GLU A 105 -15.98 -10.30 10.94
CA GLU A 105 -14.55 -10.14 11.15
C GLU A 105 -13.78 -11.00 10.16
N ILE A 106 -12.52 -10.65 9.94
CA ILE A 106 -11.61 -11.45 9.15
C ILE A 106 -11.03 -12.52 10.08
N ALA A 107 -11.75 -13.63 10.23
CA ALA A 107 -11.36 -14.71 11.12
C ALA A 107 -9.94 -15.21 10.78
N GLY A 108 -9.05 -15.20 11.78
CA GLY A 108 -7.63 -15.57 11.60
C GLY A 108 -6.75 -14.48 10.99
N GLY A 109 -7.34 -13.43 10.42
CA GLY A 109 -6.62 -12.34 9.76
C GLY A 109 -6.06 -12.72 8.39
N LEU A 110 -5.14 -11.90 7.90
CA LEU A 110 -4.46 -12.13 6.62
C LEU A 110 -3.30 -13.13 6.81
N HIS A 111 -3.31 -14.19 6.01
CA HIS A 111 -2.27 -15.22 6.04
C HIS A 111 -1.46 -15.20 4.74
N ARG A 112 -0.15 -15.03 4.87
CA ARG A 112 0.77 -15.14 3.74
C ARG A 112 0.99 -16.61 3.38
N ILE A 113 0.54 -17.00 2.18
CA ILE A 113 0.75 -18.36 1.66
C ILE A 113 2.18 -18.52 1.11
N GLN A 114 2.67 -17.54 0.36
CA GLN A 114 3.99 -17.56 -0.27
C GLN A 114 4.52 -16.12 -0.45
N GLY A 115 5.84 -16.00 -0.64
CA GLY A 115 6.50 -14.76 -1.04
C GLY A 115 7.11 -14.00 0.12
N PHE A 116 7.83 -12.93 -0.21
CA PHE A 116 8.63 -12.14 0.73
C PHE A 116 8.25 -10.65 0.75
N GLY A 117 7.16 -10.26 0.07
CA GLY A 117 6.69 -8.88 0.08
C GLY A 117 6.45 -8.38 1.51
N THR A 118 6.82 -7.15 1.81
CA THR A 118 6.69 -6.55 3.14
C THR A 118 5.51 -5.59 3.25
N GLY A 119 4.91 -5.22 2.12
CA GLY A 119 3.82 -4.27 2.05
C GLY A 119 2.58 -4.69 2.83
N ASP A 120 1.79 -3.68 3.19
CA ASP A 120 0.58 -3.80 3.97
C ASP A 120 -0.65 -4.06 3.10
N ILE A 121 -1.59 -4.82 3.65
CA ILE A 121 -2.89 -5.08 3.04
C ILE A 121 -3.95 -4.75 4.08
N ASN A 122 -4.84 -3.83 3.73
CA ASN A 122 -5.95 -3.42 4.57
C ASN A 122 -7.26 -3.86 3.92
N ILE A 123 -8.09 -4.54 4.70
CA ILE A 123 -9.45 -4.93 4.31
C ILE A 123 -10.43 -4.20 5.21
N ASN A 124 -11.25 -3.34 4.60
CA ASN A 124 -12.26 -2.55 5.29
C ASN A 124 -13.64 -3.14 5.02
N ILE A 125 -14.42 -3.38 6.07
CA ILE A 125 -15.82 -3.77 5.96
C ILE A 125 -16.66 -2.50 5.81
N ILE A 126 -17.27 -2.33 4.64
CA ILE A 126 -18.07 -1.15 4.28
C ILE A 126 -19.56 -1.42 4.54
N ASP A 127 -20.04 -2.57 4.10
CA ASP A 127 -21.41 -3.03 4.33
C ASP A 127 -21.39 -4.41 5.02
N PRO A 128 -21.54 -4.46 6.35
CA PRO A 128 -21.56 -5.70 7.10
C PRO A 128 -22.64 -6.69 6.67
N ALA A 129 -23.76 -6.22 6.08
CA ALA A 129 -24.87 -7.09 5.69
C ALA A 129 -24.58 -7.90 4.42
N LEU A 130 -23.59 -7.48 3.63
CA LEU A 130 -23.16 -8.17 2.41
C LEU A 130 -21.96 -9.11 2.65
N VAL A 131 -21.40 -9.12 3.86
CA VAL A 131 -20.29 -10.01 4.21
C VAL A 131 -20.80 -11.43 4.38
N THR A 132 -20.15 -12.36 3.70
CA THR A 132 -20.43 -13.79 3.76
C THR A 132 -19.18 -14.57 4.15
N ASP A 133 -19.35 -15.75 4.73
CA ASP A 133 -18.23 -16.67 4.92
C ASP A 133 -17.62 -17.04 3.57
N GLY A 134 -16.32 -16.82 3.44
CA GLY A 134 -15.59 -17.07 2.20
C GLY A 134 -14.09 -17.03 2.41
N GLU A 135 -13.37 -17.79 1.58
CA GLU A 135 -11.92 -17.74 1.53
C GLU A 135 -11.51 -16.91 0.30
N TYR A 136 -10.67 -15.91 0.51
CA TYR A 136 -10.20 -15.02 -0.54
C TYR A 136 -8.69 -15.14 -0.70
N ARG A 137 -8.21 -14.99 -1.93
CA ARG A 137 -6.79 -15.03 -2.27
C ARG A 137 -6.39 -13.76 -3.01
N ILE A 138 -5.32 -13.15 -2.51
CA ILE A 138 -4.63 -12.05 -3.17
C ILE A 138 -3.38 -12.65 -3.82
N SER A 139 -3.26 -12.49 -5.13
CA SER A 139 -2.10 -12.96 -5.90
C SER A 139 -1.39 -11.76 -6.51
N PHE A 140 -0.12 -11.57 -6.15
CA PHE A 140 0.72 -10.55 -6.73
C PHE A 140 1.41 -11.08 -7.99
N ASP A 141 1.51 -10.23 -9.01
CA ASP A 141 2.26 -10.49 -10.22
C ASP A 141 3.32 -9.39 -10.41
N ASP A 142 4.57 -9.81 -10.31
CA ASP A 142 5.76 -9.00 -10.53
C ASP A 142 6.61 -9.52 -11.71
N THR A 143 6.09 -10.47 -12.49
CA THR A 143 6.85 -11.16 -13.55
C THR A 143 6.31 -10.89 -14.95
N THR A 144 5.00 -10.68 -15.11
CA THR A 144 4.39 -10.50 -16.44
C THR A 144 4.81 -9.19 -17.08
N ARG A 145 4.98 -8.12 -16.29
CA ARG A 145 5.41 -6.80 -16.75
C ARG A 145 6.58 -6.32 -15.90
N GLN A 146 7.75 -6.15 -16.52
CA GLN A 146 9.00 -5.84 -15.83
C GLN A 146 8.94 -4.57 -14.97
N ASP A 147 8.13 -3.59 -15.38
CA ASP A 147 8.03 -2.28 -14.73
C ASP A 147 6.68 -2.08 -14.01
N THR A 148 5.96 -3.17 -13.72
CA THR A 148 4.63 -3.07 -13.12
C THR A 148 4.42 -4.19 -12.11
N LEU A 149 4.16 -3.80 -10.87
CA LEU A 149 3.57 -4.71 -9.90
C LEU A 149 2.06 -4.57 -9.99
N SER A 150 1.38 -5.69 -10.04
CA SER A 150 -0.07 -5.71 -9.94
C SER A 150 -0.53 -6.84 -9.04
N TYR A 151 -1.80 -6.82 -8.66
CA TYR A 151 -2.39 -7.91 -7.93
C TYR A 151 -3.81 -8.23 -8.41
N THR A 152 -4.20 -9.46 -8.15
CA THR A 152 -5.50 -10.04 -8.47
C THR A 152 -6.13 -10.52 -7.18
N LEU A 153 -7.40 -10.18 -6.98
CA LEU A 153 -8.21 -10.72 -5.89
C LEU A 153 -9.16 -11.77 -6.46
N SER A 154 -9.21 -12.93 -5.82
CA SER A 154 -10.14 -14.00 -6.17
C SER A 154 -10.79 -14.61 -4.93
N GLN A 155 -11.98 -15.16 -5.10
CA GLN A 155 -12.66 -16.00 -4.12
C GLN A 155 -12.36 -17.47 -4.43
N ILE A 156 -12.04 -18.25 -3.40
CA ILE A 156 -11.82 -19.69 -3.50
C ILE A 156 -13.15 -20.37 -3.19
N GLU A 157 -13.68 -21.10 -4.18
CA GLU A 157 -14.82 -21.97 -4.01
C GLU A 157 -14.35 -23.33 -3.53
N SER A 158 -15.01 -23.88 -2.51
CA SER A 158 -14.62 -25.17 -1.93
C SER A 158 -15.31 -26.37 -2.60
N ASN A 159 -16.39 -26.16 -3.36
CA ASN A 159 -17.17 -27.27 -3.92
C ASN A 159 -17.99 -26.91 -5.19
N PRO A 160 -17.52 -27.27 -6.40
CA PRO A 160 -16.20 -27.86 -6.68
C PRO A 160 -15.07 -26.85 -6.40
N PRO A 161 -13.83 -27.31 -6.15
CA PRO A 161 -12.68 -26.42 -6.04
C PRO A 161 -12.52 -25.59 -7.31
N ASP A 162 -12.78 -24.30 -7.21
CA ASP A 162 -12.61 -23.33 -8.30
C ASP A 162 -12.19 -21.98 -7.74
N THR A 163 -11.76 -21.08 -8.61
CA THR A 163 -11.34 -19.73 -8.23
C THR A 163 -12.06 -18.71 -9.09
N MET A 164 -12.93 -17.92 -8.46
CA MET A 164 -13.62 -16.82 -9.12
C MET A 164 -12.81 -15.53 -8.98
N ILE A 165 -12.40 -14.95 -10.10
CA ILE A 165 -11.70 -13.65 -10.12
C ILE A 165 -12.71 -12.56 -9.80
N ILE A 166 -12.42 -11.77 -8.76
CA ILE A 166 -13.20 -10.58 -8.38
C ILE A 166 -12.73 -9.39 -9.22
N PHE A 167 -11.42 -9.18 -9.24
CA PHE A 167 -10.75 -8.26 -10.16
C PHE A 167 -9.31 -8.74 -10.40
N SER A 168 -8.71 -8.28 -11.50
CA SER A 168 -7.34 -8.63 -11.86
C SER A 168 -6.55 -7.40 -12.28
N HIS A 169 -5.22 -7.50 -12.20
CA HIS A 169 -4.27 -6.48 -12.66
C HIS A 169 -4.49 -5.10 -12.00
N SER A 170 -4.83 -5.06 -10.71
CA SER A 170 -4.86 -3.79 -9.98
C SER A 170 -3.42 -3.32 -9.73
N GLU A 171 -3.13 -2.08 -10.11
CA GLU A 171 -1.85 -1.40 -9.86
C GLU A 171 -1.95 -0.46 -8.62
N ALA A 172 -3.06 -0.52 -7.88
CA ALA A 172 -3.33 0.31 -6.69
C ALA A 172 -2.53 -0.16 -5.47
N LEU A 173 -1.29 0.31 -5.38
CA LEU A 173 -0.29 -0.12 -4.40
C LEU A 173 0.14 1.00 -3.44
N MET A 174 -0.58 2.12 -3.44
CA MET A 174 -0.31 3.30 -2.61
C MET A 174 -1.49 3.61 -1.69
N ASN A 175 -2.18 2.56 -1.21
CA ASN A 175 -3.42 2.64 -0.45
C ASN A 175 -4.59 3.33 -1.19
N GLU A 176 -4.59 3.32 -2.53
CA GLU A 176 -5.67 3.96 -3.28
C GLU A 176 -7.00 3.22 -3.11
N ASP A 177 -8.07 4.00 -3.03
CA ASP A 177 -9.44 3.51 -2.94
C ASP A 177 -10.09 3.45 -4.33
N VAL A 178 -9.57 2.58 -5.19
CA VAL A 178 -10.02 2.45 -6.59
C VAL A 178 -10.49 1.04 -6.95
N ASN A 179 -10.27 0.06 -6.07
CA ASN A 179 -10.69 -1.31 -6.32
C ASN A 179 -12.22 -1.46 -6.14
N PRO A 180 -12.87 -2.33 -6.92
CA PRO A 180 -14.28 -2.66 -6.71
C PRO A 180 -14.55 -3.21 -5.30
N LEU A 181 -15.74 -2.92 -4.77
CA LEU A 181 -16.25 -3.59 -3.57
C LEU A 181 -16.51 -5.08 -3.86
N PHE A 182 -16.31 -5.92 -2.86
CA PHE A 182 -16.57 -7.36 -2.94
C PHE A 182 -17.15 -7.84 -1.60
N ALA A 183 -18.28 -8.54 -1.63
CA ALA A 183 -18.95 -9.05 -0.42
C ALA A 183 -19.03 -8.02 0.73
N GLY A 184 -19.41 -6.77 0.43
CA GLY A 184 -19.48 -5.68 1.42
C GLY A 184 -18.13 -5.15 1.92
N MET A 185 -17.02 -5.67 1.42
CA MET A 185 -15.67 -5.32 1.80
C MET A 185 -14.93 -4.55 0.70
N ARG A 186 -13.82 -3.94 1.11
CA ARG A 186 -12.90 -3.20 0.26
C ARG A 186 -11.47 -3.57 0.61
N ILE A 187 -10.61 -3.66 -0.40
CA ILE A 187 -9.18 -3.91 -0.26
C ILE A 187 -8.37 -2.69 -0.68
N GLN A 188 -7.39 -2.34 0.17
CA GLN A 188 -6.34 -1.38 -0.12
C GLN A 188 -4.99 -2.05 0.13
N VAL A 189 -4.04 -1.82 -0.77
CA VAL A 189 -2.70 -2.38 -0.68
C VAL A 189 -1.70 -1.23 -0.67
N SER A 190 -0.69 -1.34 0.19
CA SER A 190 0.45 -0.44 0.24
C SER A 190 1.72 -1.22 -0.02
N ASN A 191 2.50 -0.80 -0.99
CA ASN A 191 3.83 -1.33 -1.23
C ASN A 191 4.87 -0.39 -0.63
N ASP A 192 5.75 -0.94 0.19
CA ASP A 192 6.76 -0.14 0.89
C ASP A 192 7.76 0.50 -0.06
N THR A 193 8.38 1.57 0.42
CA THR A 193 9.53 2.17 -0.23
C THR A 193 10.76 1.28 -0.10
N ILE A 194 11.62 1.27 -1.11
CA ILE A 194 12.89 0.53 -1.07
C ILE A 194 13.89 1.31 -0.21
N ALA A 195 13.96 0.97 1.07
CA ALA A 195 14.83 1.60 2.06
C ALA A 195 15.44 0.55 3.01
N PRO A 196 16.51 0.89 3.76
CA PRO A 196 16.92 0.11 4.91
C PRO A 196 15.76 -0.02 5.91
N ASP A 197 15.62 -1.20 6.49
CA ASP A 197 14.62 -1.48 7.52
C ASP A 197 15.31 -1.60 8.88
N PRO A 198 15.49 -0.50 9.64
CA PRO A 198 16.19 -0.53 10.91
C PRO A 198 15.42 -1.28 12.00
N GLU A 199 14.09 -1.38 11.91
CA GLU A 199 13.26 -2.05 12.92
C GLU A 199 13.43 -3.56 12.88
N ASN A 200 13.59 -4.13 11.68
CA ASN A 200 13.83 -5.57 11.50
C ASN A 200 15.30 -5.92 11.24
N THR A 201 16.20 -4.93 11.21
CA THR A 201 17.64 -5.17 11.10
C THR A 201 18.25 -5.42 12.47
N GLY A 202 18.89 -6.59 12.63
CA GLY A 202 19.58 -6.92 13.86
C GLY A 202 20.22 -8.30 13.86
N TRP A 203 20.66 -8.72 15.04
CA TRP A 203 21.30 -10.02 15.25
C TRP A 203 20.25 -11.13 15.35
N ALA A 204 20.07 -11.87 14.26
CA ALA A 204 19.14 -13.01 14.21
C ALA A 204 19.61 -14.22 15.03
N GLN A 205 20.94 -14.34 15.25
CA GLN A 205 21.54 -15.42 16.03
C GLN A 205 22.81 -14.91 16.74
N GLY A 206 23.02 -15.36 17.98
CA GLY A 206 24.13 -14.92 18.81
C GLY A 206 23.81 -13.65 19.59
N VAL A 207 24.82 -13.07 20.24
CA VAL A 207 24.70 -11.83 21.02
C VAL A 207 25.80 -10.87 20.58
N SER A 208 25.41 -9.66 20.20
CA SER A 208 26.30 -8.56 19.88
C SER A 208 25.54 -7.25 20.05
N ASN A 209 26.25 -6.21 20.48
CA ASN A 209 25.74 -4.84 20.63
C ASN A 209 26.25 -3.91 19.52
N MET A 210 26.91 -4.46 18.49
CA MET A 210 27.35 -3.69 17.34
C MET A 210 26.15 -3.18 16.54
N LEU A 211 26.17 -1.89 16.24
CA LEU A 211 25.14 -1.19 15.47
C LEU A 211 25.35 -1.44 13.98
N ILE A 212 24.24 -1.58 13.25
CA ILE A 212 24.24 -1.82 11.80
C ILE A 212 23.37 -0.74 11.15
N TYR A 213 23.92 -0.05 10.16
CA TYR A 213 23.14 0.82 9.27
C TYR A 213 23.49 0.52 7.81
N ALA A 214 22.54 0.77 6.93
CA ALA A 214 22.74 0.58 5.50
C ALA A 214 22.37 1.85 4.73
N GLU A 215 23.10 2.09 3.65
CA GLU A 215 22.81 3.16 2.69
C GLU A 215 22.66 2.53 1.31
N ARG A 216 21.67 2.97 0.56
CA ARG A 216 21.51 2.55 -0.84
C ARG A 216 22.57 3.25 -1.68
N ASP A 217 23.18 2.53 -2.62
CA ASP A 217 24.09 3.15 -3.58
C ASP A 217 23.31 4.12 -4.49
N SER A 218 23.87 5.31 -4.74
CA SER A 218 23.19 6.38 -5.49
C SER A 218 22.88 6.00 -6.93
N TYR A 219 23.51 4.95 -7.47
CA TYR A 219 23.13 4.38 -8.76
C TYR A 219 21.63 4.00 -8.85
N TRP A 220 21.02 3.67 -7.70
CA TRP A 220 19.62 3.24 -7.61
C TRP A 220 18.64 4.37 -7.30
N ASP A 221 19.12 5.60 -7.14
CA ASP A 221 18.24 6.72 -6.86
C ASP A 221 17.38 7.05 -8.08
N GLY A 222 16.06 7.09 -7.88
CA GLY A 222 15.09 7.26 -8.95
C GLY A 222 14.96 6.06 -9.91
N PHE A 223 15.59 4.92 -9.60
CA PHE A 223 15.37 3.69 -10.37
C PHE A 223 13.96 3.16 -10.11
N LEU A 224 13.13 3.17 -11.16
CA LEU A 224 11.73 2.73 -11.09
C LEU A 224 11.51 1.29 -11.58
N GLY A 225 12.53 0.66 -12.16
CA GLY A 225 12.42 -0.70 -12.70
C GLY A 225 12.54 -1.79 -11.63
N ARG A 226 12.22 -3.04 -12.01
CA ARG A 226 12.50 -4.22 -11.18
C ARG A 226 13.66 -5.02 -11.77
N ILE A 227 14.49 -5.57 -10.88
CA ILE A 227 15.60 -6.44 -11.26
C ILE A 227 15.54 -7.70 -10.39
N GLU A 228 15.68 -8.86 -11.00
CA GLU A 228 15.76 -10.12 -10.26
C GLU A 228 16.84 -10.04 -9.17
N GLY A 229 16.46 -10.34 -7.93
CA GLY A 229 17.36 -10.29 -6.77
C GLY A 229 17.52 -8.90 -6.14
N PHE A 230 16.76 -7.88 -6.56
CA PHE A 230 16.72 -6.57 -5.88
C PHE A 230 15.36 -5.86 -6.03
N PRO A 231 14.77 -5.33 -4.95
CA PRO A 231 15.28 -5.35 -3.57
C PRO A 231 15.16 -6.75 -2.93
N THR A 232 15.99 -7.03 -1.92
CA THR A 232 15.93 -8.26 -1.12
C THR A 232 16.47 -8.01 0.28
N SER A 233 16.25 -8.95 1.20
CA SER A 233 16.86 -8.97 2.53
C SER A 233 18.15 -9.78 2.53
N TYR A 234 19.12 -9.38 3.36
CA TYR A 234 20.43 -10.03 3.44
C TYR A 234 20.69 -10.62 4.82
N VAL A 235 21.48 -11.68 4.87
CA VAL A 235 22.01 -12.27 6.11
C VAL A 235 23.53 -12.25 6.04
N VAL A 236 24.16 -11.64 7.04
CA VAL A 236 25.62 -11.67 7.23
C VAL A 236 25.95 -12.75 8.27
N GLN A 237 26.71 -13.76 7.84
CA GLN A 237 27.11 -14.90 8.67
C GLN A 237 28.56 -14.75 9.09
N TYR A 238 28.80 -14.52 10.38
CA TYR A 238 30.13 -14.41 10.97
C TYR A 238 30.76 -15.79 11.22
N GLY A 239 32.09 -15.86 11.22
CA GLY A 239 32.87 -17.07 11.47
C GLY A 239 32.90 -18.04 10.28
N VAL A 240 32.29 -17.69 9.15
CA VAL A 240 32.31 -18.48 7.92
C VAL A 240 33.38 -17.93 7.00
N VAL A 241 34.43 -18.72 6.76
CA VAL A 241 35.47 -18.31 5.81
C VAL A 241 34.89 -18.21 4.41
N ASP A 242 35.05 -17.05 3.79
CA ASP A 242 34.65 -16.81 2.41
C ASP A 242 35.62 -15.82 1.72
N SER A 243 35.13 -15.08 0.73
CA SER A 243 35.91 -14.31 -0.23
C SER A 243 35.32 -12.93 -0.42
N SER A 244 36.16 -11.92 -0.21
CA SER A 244 35.90 -10.51 -0.51
C SER A 244 36.38 -10.17 -1.92
N THR A 245 35.60 -9.37 -2.65
CA THR A 245 35.83 -9.05 -4.07
C THR A 245 35.64 -7.56 -4.35
N LEU A 246 36.34 -7.02 -5.35
CA LEU A 246 36.15 -5.65 -5.84
C LEU A 246 35.91 -5.66 -7.35
N LYS A 247 34.76 -5.14 -7.81
CA LYS A 247 34.34 -4.99 -9.22
C LYS A 247 34.39 -6.28 -10.06
N ASN A 248 35.57 -6.85 -10.29
CA ASN A 248 35.80 -8.13 -10.97
C ASN A 248 36.97 -8.96 -10.41
N SER A 249 37.67 -8.50 -9.37
CA SER A 249 38.85 -9.18 -8.80
C SER A 249 38.60 -9.70 -7.39
N PHE A 250 39.06 -10.92 -7.12
CA PHE A 250 39.20 -11.43 -5.76
C PHE A 250 40.23 -10.58 -5.01
N LYS A 251 39.93 -10.21 -3.76
CA LYS A 251 40.79 -9.38 -2.93
C LYS A 251 41.49 -10.20 -1.83
N HIS A 252 40.72 -10.88 -0.99
CA HIS A 252 41.24 -11.69 0.13
C HIS A 252 40.16 -12.64 0.68
N LEU A 253 40.59 -13.58 1.52
CA LEU A 253 39.68 -14.39 2.34
C LEU A 253 39.12 -13.55 3.49
N SER A 254 37.82 -13.68 3.76
CA SER A 254 37.12 -13.01 4.85
C SER A 254 36.60 -14.00 5.88
N ASN A 255 36.31 -13.55 7.10
CA ASN A 255 35.70 -14.38 8.16
C ASN A 255 34.16 -14.36 8.15
N PHE A 256 33.55 -13.80 7.10
CA PHE A 256 32.10 -13.70 6.98
C PHE A 256 31.65 -14.06 5.57
N ARG A 257 30.36 -14.41 5.45
CA ARG A 257 29.66 -14.62 4.20
C ARG A 257 28.34 -13.85 4.19
N VAL A 258 27.95 -13.29 3.05
CA VAL A 258 26.64 -12.67 2.88
C VAL A 258 25.76 -13.51 1.95
N ILE A 259 24.53 -13.76 2.41
CA ILE A 259 23.52 -14.53 1.70
C ILE A 259 22.30 -13.64 1.46
N ASP A 260 21.73 -13.73 0.26
CA ASP A 260 20.40 -13.22 -0.03
C ASP A 260 19.37 -14.14 0.64
N LYS A 261 18.58 -13.61 1.57
CA LYS A 261 17.63 -14.36 2.38
C LYS A 261 16.51 -14.98 1.53
N VAL A 262 16.15 -14.33 0.42
CA VAL A 262 15.06 -14.76 -0.47
C VAL A 262 15.54 -15.87 -1.39
N SER A 263 16.64 -15.65 -2.10
CA SER A 263 17.14 -16.62 -3.09
C SER A 263 18.03 -17.72 -2.48
N GLY A 264 18.52 -17.53 -1.26
CA GLY A 264 19.51 -18.39 -0.60
C GLY A 264 20.89 -18.35 -1.26
N LYS A 265 21.09 -17.49 -2.27
CA LYS A 265 22.35 -17.41 -3.03
C LYS A 265 23.35 -16.53 -2.29
N LYS A 266 24.63 -16.88 -2.45
CA LYS A 266 25.72 -16.03 -1.98
C LYS A 266 25.71 -14.69 -2.72
N VAL A 267 25.83 -13.61 -1.95
CA VAL A 267 25.99 -12.25 -2.46
C VAL A 267 27.46 -11.95 -2.65
N ARG A 268 27.80 -11.32 -3.77
CA ARG A 268 29.15 -10.81 -3.98
C ARG A 268 29.34 -9.58 -3.09
N THR A 269 30.39 -9.57 -2.31
CA THR A 269 30.67 -8.49 -1.36
C THR A 269 32.08 -7.97 -1.44
N TYR A 270 32.23 -6.68 -1.14
CA TYR A 270 33.50 -6.02 -0.90
C TYR A 270 33.59 -5.65 0.58
N LEU A 271 34.61 -6.16 1.28
CA LEU A 271 35.01 -5.65 2.59
C LEU A 271 35.91 -4.42 2.40
N TRP A 272 35.47 -3.29 2.94
CA TRP A 272 36.32 -2.14 3.19
C TRP A 272 36.70 -2.08 4.65
N GLU A 273 37.97 -1.75 4.87
CA GLU A 273 38.58 -1.61 6.18
C GLU A 273 39.37 -0.28 6.19
N PRO A 274 39.48 0.37 7.36
CA PRO A 274 40.42 1.47 7.56
C PRO A 274 41.85 1.03 7.20
N SER A 275 42.71 1.98 6.83
CA SER A 275 44.09 1.67 6.44
C SER A 275 44.93 1.13 7.59
N GLU A 276 44.65 1.60 8.80
CA GLU A 276 45.21 1.09 10.04
C GLU A 276 44.32 -0.05 10.52
N GLY A 277 44.88 -1.25 10.75
CA GLY A 277 44.12 -2.38 11.28
C GLY A 277 43.51 -3.35 10.26
N ARG A 278 43.91 -3.33 8.98
CA ARG A 278 43.46 -4.33 8.01
C ARG A 278 43.83 -5.75 8.44
N ASP A 279 42.83 -6.58 8.67
CA ASP A 279 42.96 -7.96 9.13
C ASP A 279 42.05 -8.93 8.36
N SER A 280 41.26 -8.41 7.41
CA SER A 280 40.24 -9.15 6.62
C SER A 280 39.13 -9.77 7.47
N LEU A 281 38.95 -9.29 8.70
CA LEU A 281 37.84 -9.64 9.58
C LEU A 281 36.78 -8.55 9.49
N LEU A 282 35.51 -8.93 9.63
CA LEU A 282 34.43 -7.96 9.77
C LEU A 282 34.35 -7.49 11.22
N SER A 283 34.67 -6.23 11.45
CA SER A 283 34.81 -5.58 12.75
C SER A 283 34.10 -4.21 12.78
N ALA A 284 34.07 -3.58 13.95
CA ALA A 284 33.52 -2.24 14.09
C ALA A 284 34.43 -1.22 13.39
N GLY A 285 33.83 -0.30 12.63
CA GLY A 285 34.51 0.65 11.73
C GLY A 285 34.57 0.20 10.27
N ASP A 286 34.22 -1.06 9.99
CA ASP A 286 34.19 -1.59 8.64
C ASP A 286 32.86 -1.30 7.93
N TYR A 287 32.89 -1.43 6.60
CA TYR A 287 31.67 -1.54 5.83
C TYR A 287 31.77 -2.57 4.73
N LEU A 288 30.61 -3.14 4.40
CA LEU A 288 30.42 -4.01 3.25
C LEU A 288 29.79 -3.22 2.11
N ARG A 289 30.25 -3.46 0.88
CA ARG A 289 29.45 -3.15 -0.31
C ARG A 289 28.89 -4.44 -0.87
N LEU A 290 27.57 -4.51 -0.93
CA LEU A 290 26.84 -5.62 -1.53
C LEU A 290 26.73 -5.37 -3.03
N GLN A 291 26.86 -6.41 -3.84
CA GLN A 291 26.89 -6.27 -5.29
C GLN A 291 25.90 -7.21 -5.98
N LEU A 292 25.21 -6.66 -6.99
CA LEU A 292 24.32 -7.37 -7.90
C LEU A 292 24.85 -7.25 -9.33
N LYS A 293 24.59 -8.27 -10.16
CA LYS A 293 24.92 -8.24 -11.58
C LYS A 293 23.73 -7.70 -12.38
N VAL A 294 23.90 -6.52 -12.98
CA VAL A 294 22.90 -5.83 -13.82
C VAL A 294 23.46 -5.66 -15.23
N GLY A 295 22.77 -6.19 -16.24
CA GLY A 295 23.21 -6.07 -17.65
C GLY A 295 24.63 -6.59 -17.90
N GLY A 296 25.05 -7.63 -17.16
CA GLY A 296 26.40 -8.19 -17.25
C GLY A 296 27.45 -7.53 -16.36
N LEU A 297 27.16 -6.37 -15.76
CA LEU A 297 28.08 -5.59 -14.94
C LEU A 297 27.75 -5.71 -13.45
N TRP A 298 28.77 -5.75 -12.61
CA TRP A 298 28.57 -5.67 -11.16
C TRP A 298 28.29 -4.23 -10.75
N ARG A 299 27.24 -4.04 -9.97
CA ARG A 299 26.79 -2.77 -9.40
C ARG A 299 26.71 -2.92 -7.88
N ASP A 300 27.18 -1.92 -7.17
CA ASP A 300 26.99 -1.83 -5.72
C ASP A 300 25.48 -1.57 -5.47
N THR A 301 24.86 -2.26 -4.52
CA THR A 301 23.45 -2.10 -4.15
C THR A 301 23.32 -1.36 -2.83
N TRP A 302 23.96 -1.90 -1.80
CA TRP A 302 23.94 -1.36 -0.45
C TRP A 302 25.36 -1.24 0.08
N ARG A 303 25.59 -0.18 0.85
CA ARG A 303 26.72 -0.09 1.76
C ARG A 303 26.22 -0.33 3.17
N VAL A 304 26.72 -1.38 3.82
CA VAL A 304 26.32 -1.79 5.17
C VAL A 304 27.48 -1.52 6.11
N TYR A 305 27.26 -0.67 7.09
CA TYR A 305 28.28 -0.23 8.04
C TYR A 305 28.08 -0.91 9.38
N PHE A 306 29.20 -1.15 10.05
CA PHE A 306 29.26 -1.84 11.32
C PHE A 306 29.94 -0.92 12.32
N VAL A 307 29.20 -0.44 13.32
CA VAL A 307 29.67 0.60 14.23
C VAL A 307 29.64 0.14 15.67
N ALA A 308 30.72 0.46 16.39
CA ALA A 308 30.79 0.20 17.81
C ALA A 308 29.63 0.91 18.53
N PRO A 309 29.00 0.28 19.53
CA PRO A 309 28.04 0.98 20.37
C PRO A 309 28.69 2.18 21.05
N GLU A 310 27.89 3.19 21.38
CA GLU A 310 28.33 4.26 22.27
C GLU A 310 28.65 3.67 23.67
N GLU A 311 29.68 4.20 24.32
CA GLU A 311 30.12 3.79 25.68
C GLU A 311 29.10 4.12 26.77
#